data_AF-A0A352T579-F1
#
_entry.id   AF-A0A352T579-F1
#
_cell.length_a   1.000
_cell.length_b   1.000
_cell.length_c   1.000
_cell.angle_alpha   90.00
_cell.angle_beta   90.00
_cell.angle_gamma   90.00
#
_symmetry.space_group_name_H-M   'P 1'
#
loop_
_entity.id
_entity.type
_entity.pdbx_description
1 polymer ?
#
loop_
_entity_poly.entity_id
_entity_poly.type
_entity_poly.pdbx_seq_one_letter_code
_entity_poly.pdbx_strand_id
1 'polypeptide(L)' 'MSDLRTYVLCNWSAVMRSLRNKEIDGCSAESHVSHVLSDRLSSRPKGWSKRGADRMSRLRCFEQNNGREKIIELVKYSRE' A
#
# COMPACT_ATOMS: atom_id res chain seq x y z
N MET A 1 -10.82 1.11 25.60
CA MET A 1 -10.85 2.15 24.56
C MET A 1 -9.54 2.92 24.68
N SER A 2 -8.54 2.60 23.86
CA SER A 2 -7.24 3.28 23.93
C SER A 2 -7.42 4.73 23.48
N ASP A 3 -7.43 5.64 24.43
CA ASP A 3 -7.61 7.07 24.22
C ASP A 3 -6.53 7.57 23.25
N LEU A 4 -6.95 8.17 22.14
CA LEU A 4 -6.09 8.67 21.06
C LEU A 4 -4.96 9.55 21.61
N ARG A 5 -5.25 10.26 22.71
CA ARG A 5 -4.30 11.00 23.52
C ARG A 5 -3.12 10.16 24.01
N THR A 6 -3.38 8.98 24.57
CA THR A 6 -2.33 8.09 25.08
C THR A 6 -1.44 7.60 23.95
N TYR A 7 -2.03 7.23 22.81
CA TYR A 7 -1.28 6.80 21.64
C TYR A 7 -0.35 7.89 21.11
N VAL A 8 -0.84 9.12 20.98
CA VAL A 8 -0.02 10.26 20.52
C VAL A 8 1.11 10.57 21.51
N LEU A 9 0.81 10.61 22.81
CA LEU A 9 1.81 10.91 23.84
C LEU A 9 2.93 9.85 23.90
N CYS A 10 2.59 8.56 23.79
CA CYS A 10 3.57 7.48 23.76
C CYS A 10 4.50 7.54 22.52
N ASN A 11 4.01 8.09 21.41
CA ASN A 11 4.77 8.18 20.15
C ASN A 11 5.38 9.58 19.91
N TRP A 12 5.25 10.52 20.84
CA TRP A 12 5.65 11.92 20.67
C TRP A 12 7.12 12.09 20.29
N SER A 13 8.00 11.26 20.84
CA SER A 13 9.44 11.29 20.52
C SER A 13 9.72 10.95 19.05
N ALA A 14 8.97 10.02 18.46
CA ALA A 14 9.08 9.64 17.06
C ALA A 14 8.58 10.78 16.15
N VAL A 15 7.45 11.39 16.50
CA VAL A 15 6.88 12.55 15.78
C VAL A 15 7.86 13.74 15.78
N MET A 16 8.48 14.04 16.92
CA MET A 16 9.47 15.12 17.00
C MET A 16 10.75 14.80 16.21
N ARG A 17 11.16 13.52 16.11
CA ARG A 17 12.29 13.11 15.27
C ARG A 17 11.98 13.24 13.78
N SER A 18 10.76 12.90 13.35
CA SER A 18 10.35 13.09 11.95
C SER A 18 10.27 14.57 11.57
N LEU A 19 9.76 15.43 12.46
CA LEU A 19 9.69 16.88 12.22
C LEU A 19 11.05 17.57 12.15
N ARG A 20 12.04 17.07 12.91
CA ARG A 20 13.39 17.66 12.97
C ARG A 20 14.29 17.20 11.83
N ASN A 21 13.99 16.07 11.20
CA ASN A 21 14.80 15.58 10.11
C ASN A 21 14.33 16.17 8.77
N LYS A 22 15.14 17.06 8.19
CA LYS A 22 14.87 17.68 6.88
C LYS A 22 14.97 16.70 5.71
N GLU A 23 15.53 15.51 5.91
CA GLU A 23 15.60 14.44 4.91
C GLU A 23 14.34 13.57 4.90
N ILE A 24 13.48 13.69 5.93
CA ILE A 24 12.21 12.96 5.98
C ILE A 24 11.17 13.85 5.31
N ASP A 25 10.98 13.62 4.01
CA ASP A 25 9.82 14.15 3.31
C ASP A 25 8.58 13.37 3.76
N GLY A 26 7.56 14.08 4.24
CA GLY A 26 6.36 13.46 4.80
C GLY A 26 5.59 12.73 3.71
N CYS A 27 5.75 11.41 3.61
CA CYS A 27 5.01 10.61 2.63
C CYS A 27 3.81 9.91 3.28
N SER A 28 2.66 9.99 2.60
CA SER A 28 1.48 9.20 2.96
C SER A 28 1.59 7.77 2.41
N ALA A 29 2.75 7.12 2.63
CA ALA A 29 3.06 5.81 2.04
C ALA A 29 2.01 4.76 2.41
N GLU A 30 1.61 4.72 3.69
CA GLU A 30 0.58 3.80 4.16
C GLU A 30 -0.76 4.07 3.47
N SER A 31 -1.19 5.34 3.40
CA SER A 31 -2.44 5.72 2.74
C SER A 31 -2.43 5.41 1.24
N HIS A 32 -1.32 5.69 0.55
CA HIS A 32 -1.16 5.38 -0.87
C HIS A 32 -1.21 3.87 -1.14
N VAL A 33 -0.50 3.07 -0.34
CA VAL A 33 -0.52 1.60 -0.46
C VAL A 33 -1.90 1.04 -0.11
N SER A 34 -2.52 1.54 0.95
CA SER A 34 -3.87 1.13 1.37
C SER A 34 -4.91 1.45 0.30
N HIS A 35 -4.83 2.63 -0.34
CA HIS A 35 -5.71 3.01 -1.44
C HIS A 35 -5.57 2.06 -2.63
N VAL A 36 -4.34 1.77 -3.06
CA VAL A 36 -4.07 0.86 -4.18
C VAL A 36 -4.59 -0.56 -3.92
N LEU A 37 -4.48 -1.07 -2.69
CA LEU A 37 -4.89 -2.43 -2.36
C LEU A 37 -6.40 -2.54 -2.06
N SER A 38 -6.94 -1.60 -1.28
CA SER A 38 -8.34 -1.62 -0.80
C SER A 38 -9.36 -1.52 -1.92
N ASP A 39 -9.07 -0.73 -2.95
CA ASP A 39 -9.90 -0.52 -4.13
C ASP A 39 -10.46 -1.80 -4.75
N ARG A 40 -9.73 -2.92 -4.68
CA ARG A 40 -10.15 -4.22 -5.24
C ARG A 40 -10.27 -5.33 -4.21
N LEU A 41 -9.46 -5.28 -3.15
CA LEU A 41 -9.40 -6.35 -2.15
C LEU A 41 -10.42 -6.17 -1.02
N SER A 42 -10.81 -4.93 -0.69
CA SER A 42 -11.78 -4.65 0.38
C SER A 42 -13.11 -4.09 -0.11
N SER A 43 -13.14 -3.38 -1.25
CA SER A 43 -14.36 -2.74 -1.78
C SER A 43 -15.48 -3.72 -2.18
N ARG A 44 -15.12 -4.96 -2.49
CA ARG A 44 -16.05 -6.04 -2.80
C ARG A 44 -15.56 -7.29 -2.07
N PRO A 45 -16.26 -7.78 -1.02
CA PRO A 45 -15.86 -9.00 -0.33
C PRO A 45 -15.89 -10.14 -1.35
N LYS A 46 -14.71 -10.55 -1.79
CA LYS A 46 -14.50 -11.73 -2.62
C LYS A 46 -13.80 -12.75 -1.74
N GLY A 47 -14.25 -13.99 -1.78
CA GLY A 47 -13.55 -15.10 -1.15
C GLY A 47 -12.22 -15.33 -1.88
N TRP A 48 -11.22 -14.52 -1.57
CA TRP A 48 -9.89 -14.68 -2.14
C TRP A 48 -9.19 -15.84 -1.45
N SER A 49 -8.66 -16.78 -2.24
CA SER A 49 -7.64 -17.68 -1.71
C SER A 49 -6.38 -16.86 -1.39
N LYS A 50 -5.57 -17.29 -0.41
CA LYS A 50 -4.31 -16.61 -0.04
C LYS A 50 -3.43 -16.35 -1.27
N ARG A 51 -3.32 -17.35 -2.16
CA ARG A 51 -2.55 -17.26 -3.41
C ARG A 51 -3.16 -16.27 -4.42
N GLY A 52 -4.49 -16.21 -4.51
CA GLY A 52 -5.18 -15.25 -5.36
C GLY A 52 -4.99 -13.81 -4.88
N ALA A 53 -5.11 -13.58 -3.57
CA ALA A 53 -4.87 -12.27 -2.96
C ALA A 53 -3.44 -11.78 -3.17
N ASP A 54 -2.43 -12.65 -2.95
CA ASP A 54 -1.01 -12.30 -3.17
C ASP A 54 -0.73 -11.93 -4.63
N ARG A 55 -1.19 -12.76 -5.59
CA ARG A 55 -1.00 -12.48 -7.03
C ARG A 55 -1.67 -11.18 -7.46
N MET A 56 -2.89 -10.94 -7.00
CA MET A 56 -3.61 -9.70 -7.31
C MET A 56 -2.95 -8.47 -6.71
N SER A 57 -2.44 -8.57 -5.48
CA SER A 57 -1.70 -7.48 -4.84
C SER A 57 -0.46 -7.11 -5.65
N ARG A 58 0.32 -8.10 -6.09
CA ARG A 58 1.51 -7.88 -6.92
C ARG A 58 1.19 -7.28 -8.29
N LEU A 59 0.13 -7.75 -8.94
CA LEU A 59 -0.30 -7.22 -10.23
C LEU A 59 -0.70 -5.73 -10.11
N ARG A 60 -1.37 -5.35 -9.01
CA ARG A 60 -1.76 -3.96 -8.73
C ARG A 60 -0.55 -3.06 -8.47
N CYS A 61 0.43 -3.55 -7.71
CA CYS A 61 1.69 -2.82 -7.53
C CYS A 61 2.42 -2.63 -8.87
N PHE A 62 2.43 -3.66 -9.72
CA PHE A 62 3.03 -3.57 -11.05
C PHE A 62 2.29 -2.56 -11.95
N GLU A 63 0.96 -2.60 -11.99
CA GLU A 63 0.12 -1.64 -12.72
C GLU A 63 0.41 -0.19 -12.30
N GLN A 64 0.48 0.06 -10.98
CA GLN A 64 0.71 1.41 -10.45
C GLN A 64 2.13 1.93 -10.76
N ASN A 65 3.13 1.05 -10.76
CA ASN A 65 4.53 1.43 -11.01
C ASN A 65 4.84 1.60 -12.50
N ASN A 66 4.20 0.81 -13.36
CA ASN A 66 4.59 0.68 -14.76
C ASN A 66 3.52 1.15 -15.76
N GLY A 67 2.31 1.43 -15.29
CA GLY A 67 1.17 1.72 -16.14
C GLY A 67 0.47 0.45 -16.63
N ARG A 68 -0.80 0.62 -17.00
CA ARG A 68 -1.68 -0.48 -17.43
C ARG A 68 -1.25 -1.10 -18.75
N GLU A 69 -0.63 -0.32 -19.63
CA GLU A 69 -0.11 -0.73 -20.94
C GLU A 69 0.86 -1.92 -20.79
N LYS A 70 1.75 -1.88 -19.79
CA LYS A 70 2.77 -2.91 -19.56
C LYS A 70 2.22 -4.23 -19.01
N ILE A 71 0.95 -4.27 -18.59
CA ILE A 71 0.32 -5.53 -18.18
C ILE A 71 0.20 -6.46 -19.38
N ILE A 72 -0.10 -5.92 -20.57
CA ILE A 72 -0.22 -6.72 -21.79
C ILE A 72 1.13 -7.34 -22.14
N GLU A 73 2.21 -6.58 -22.01
CA GLU A 73 3.58 -7.07 -22.21
C GLU A 73 3.93 -8.19 -21.21
N LEU A 74 3.60 -8.00 -19.93
CA LEU A 74 3.80 -9.02 -18.90
C LEU A 74 3.05 -10.33 -19.21
N VAL A 75 1.83 -10.23 -19.74
CA VAL A 75 1.03 -11.40 -20.13
C VAL A 75 1.62 -12.09 -21.36
N LYS A 76 2.16 -11.33 -22.33
CA LYS A 76 2.87 -11.90 -23.48
C LYS A 76 4.12 -12.66 -23.05
N TYR A 77 4.94 -12.05 -22.19
CA TYR A 77 6.14 -12.68 -21.62
C TYR A 77 5.84 -13.99 -20.89
N SER A 78 4.74 -14.07 -20.12
CA SER A 78 4.38 -15.30 -19.40
C SER A 78 3.90 -16.45 -20.28
N ARG A 79 3.61 -16.21 -21.56
CA ARG A 79 3.10 -17.21 -22.51
C ARG A 79 4.18 -17.78 -23.43
N GLU A 80 5.35 -17.14 -23.45
CA GLU A 80 6.59 -17.66 -24.03
C GLU A 80 7.25 -18.66 -23.06
#